data_AF-A0A835S3S5-F1
#
_entry.id   AF-A0A835S3S5-F1
#
_cell.length_a   1.000
_cell.length_b   1.000
_cell.length_c   1.000
_cell.angle_alpha   90.00
_cell.angle_beta   90.00
_cell.angle_gamma   90.00
#
_symmetry.space_group_name_H-M   'P 1'
#
loop_
_entity.id
_entity.type
_entity.pdbx_description
1 polymer ?
#
loop_
_entity_poly.entity_id
_entity_poly.type
_entity_poly.pdbx_seq_one_letter_code
_entity_poly.pdbx_strand_id
1 'polypeptide(L)'
;MGLRHDYFERGNLDIFSGRGRCLSSPLCLLNLTSDGTGRLPAWYCEYVEVTVTGSNQGCSQHDFKVQQWLSTDRPPKQLYATKNECLLEKDGFTVTRFLPATGPRELVMVERG
;
A
#
# COMPACT_ATOMS: atom_id res chain seq x y z
N MET A 1 -1.53 -6.08 -15.48
CA MET A 1 -1.38 -4.67 -15.90
C MET A 1 -1.62 -4.60 -17.39
N GLY A 2 -2.45 -3.65 -17.84
CA GLY A 2 -2.77 -3.48 -19.26
C GLY A 2 -1.58 -2.88 -20.03
N LEU A 3 -1.34 -3.39 -21.24
CA LEU A 3 -0.21 -3.01 -22.11
C LEU A 3 -0.26 -1.58 -22.67
N ARG A 4 -1.34 -0.83 -22.43
CA ARG A 4 -1.61 0.49 -23.05
C ARG A 4 -1.80 1.62 -22.03
N HIS A 5 -1.45 1.39 -20.77
CA HIS A 5 -1.57 2.41 -19.72
C HIS A 5 -0.23 2.59 -19.02
N ASP A 6 0.14 3.85 -18.85
CA ASP A 6 1.32 4.23 -18.07
C ASP A 6 0.85 4.48 -16.64
N TYR A 7 1.25 3.58 -15.75
CA TYR A 7 0.84 3.62 -14.34
C TYR A 7 1.79 4.51 -13.55
N PHE A 8 1.33 5.07 -12.45
CA PHE A 8 2.10 5.89 -11.50
C PHE A 8 2.50 7.27 -12.03
N GLU A 9 1.77 7.76 -13.03
CA GLU A 9 1.93 9.08 -13.60
C GLU A 9 1.36 10.17 -12.68
N ARG A 10 1.98 11.36 -12.69
CA ARG A 10 1.56 12.48 -11.83
C ARG A 10 0.11 12.90 -12.14
N GLY A 11 -0.70 13.05 -11.08
CA GLY A 11 -2.09 13.52 -11.20
C GLY A 11 -3.06 12.45 -11.71
N ASN A 12 -2.59 11.21 -11.90
CA ASN A 12 -3.45 10.08 -12.21
C ASN A 12 -3.71 9.26 -10.93
N LEU A 13 -4.94 8.76 -10.84
CA LEU A 13 -5.34 7.76 -9.85
C LEU A 13 -5.27 6.38 -10.49
N ASP A 14 -4.41 5.52 -9.95
CA ASP A 14 -4.27 4.15 -10.44
C ASP A 14 -5.12 3.19 -9.60
N ILE A 15 -6.05 2.52 -10.28
CA ILE A 15 -6.96 1.54 -9.66
C ILE A 15 -6.56 0.15 -10.13
N PHE A 16 -6.19 -0.69 -9.18
CA PHE A 16 -5.88 -2.09 -9.42
C PHE A 16 -7.01 -2.96 -8.87
N SER A 17 -7.28 -4.10 -9.48
CA SER A 17 -8.18 -5.12 -8.93
C SER A 17 -7.52 -6.49 -8.89
N GLY A 18 -7.82 -7.25 -7.85
CA GLY A 18 -7.23 -8.54 -7.56
C GLY A 18 -8.20 -9.42 -6.79
N ARG A 19 -8.06 -10.74 -6.92
CA ARG A 19 -8.85 -11.73 -6.16
C ARG A 19 -7.91 -12.46 -5.20
N GLY A 20 -8.35 -12.58 -3.95
CA GLY A 20 -7.60 -13.26 -2.90
C GLY A 20 -8.54 -13.89 -1.88
N ARG A 21 -7.95 -14.53 -0.85
CA ARG A 21 -8.72 -14.94 0.32
C ARG A 21 -9.21 -13.69 1.06
N CYS A 22 -10.39 -13.76 1.66
CA CYS A 22 -10.89 -12.68 2.50
C CYS A 22 -9.95 -12.48 3.70
N LEU A 23 -9.73 -11.22 4.07
CA LEU A 23 -8.97 -10.86 5.25
C LEU A 23 -9.79 -11.24 6.50
N SER A 24 -9.14 -11.86 7.48
CA SER A 24 -9.77 -12.22 8.76
C SER A 24 -9.95 -11.02 9.70
N SER A 25 -9.27 -9.91 9.38
CA SER A 25 -9.08 -8.76 10.25
C SER A 25 -9.19 -7.48 9.41
N PRO A 26 -9.58 -6.34 10.01
CA PRO A 26 -9.52 -5.06 9.31
C PRO A 26 -8.08 -4.74 8.89
N LEU A 27 -7.95 -4.01 7.79
CA LEU A 27 -6.66 -3.56 7.30
C LEU A 27 -6.06 -2.55 8.25
N CYS A 28 -4.79 -2.76 8.58
CA CYS A 28 -4.07 -1.89 9.50
C CYS A 28 -2.58 -1.79 9.18
N LEU A 29 -2.07 -2.57 8.21
CA LEU A 29 -0.69 -2.52 7.79
C LEU A 29 -0.62 -2.39 6.27
N LEU A 30 0.05 -1.35 5.79
CA LEU A 30 0.40 -1.16 4.40
C LEU A 30 1.92 -1.21 4.26
N ASN A 31 2.40 -2.01 3.31
CA ASN A 31 3.78 -1.96 2.83
C ASN A 31 3.79 -1.67 1.34
N LEU A 32 4.14 -0.44 0.99
CA LEU A 32 4.19 0.05 -0.37
C LEU A 32 5.65 0.09 -0.82
N THR A 33 5.97 -0.63 -1.89
CA THR A 33 7.36 -0.74 -2.38
C THR A 33 7.42 -0.45 -3.87
N SER A 34 8.41 0.34 -4.26
CA SER A 34 8.85 0.54 -5.63
C SER A 34 10.11 -0.28 -5.88
N ASP A 35 10.23 -0.83 -7.09
CA ASP A 35 11.45 -1.45 -7.57
C ASP A 35 12.48 -0.42 -8.08
N GLY A 36 12.10 0.86 -8.18
CA GLY A 36 12.97 1.96 -8.61
C GLY A 36 13.41 1.87 -10.07
N THR A 37 12.76 1.03 -10.88
CA THR A 37 13.09 0.86 -12.30
C THR A 37 12.29 1.82 -13.19
N GLY A 38 12.69 1.95 -14.46
CA GLY A 38 12.02 2.85 -15.41
C GLY A 38 12.64 4.24 -15.51
N ARG A 39 12.02 5.10 -16.31
CA ARG A 39 12.49 6.47 -16.54
C ARG A 39 11.85 7.40 -15.50
N LEU A 40 12.68 8.11 -14.74
CA LEU A 40 12.25 8.96 -13.62
C LEU A 40 11.42 8.18 -12.57
N PRO A 41 12.02 7.21 -11.87
CA PRO A 41 11.32 6.31 -10.95
C PRO A 41 10.79 7.00 -9.68
N ALA A 42 11.02 8.30 -9.54
CA ALA A 42 10.65 9.08 -8.36
C ALA A 42 9.16 9.43 -8.38
N TRP A 43 8.42 8.81 -7.48
CA TRP A 43 7.00 9.06 -7.32
C TRP A 43 6.63 9.43 -5.88
N TYR A 44 5.65 10.31 -5.74
CA TYR A 44 5.12 10.74 -4.46
C TYR A 44 3.79 10.03 -4.27
N CYS A 45 3.59 9.38 -3.14
CA CYS A 45 2.31 8.77 -2.82
C CYS A 45 1.65 9.61 -1.73
N GLU A 46 0.48 10.17 -2.01
CA GLU A 46 -0.28 10.92 -1.02
C GLU A 46 -1.05 9.98 -0.12
N TYR A 47 -1.84 9.09 -0.72
CA TYR A 47 -2.57 8.06 0.01
C TYR A 47 -2.75 6.79 -0.80
N VAL A 48 -3.06 5.73 -0.07
CA VAL A 48 -3.51 4.46 -0.60
C VAL A 48 -4.86 4.15 -0.01
N GLU A 49 -5.84 3.88 -0.85
CA GLU A 49 -7.15 3.39 -0.43
C GLU A 49 -7.26 1.90 -0.79
N VAL A 50 -7.66 1.09 0.18
CA VAL A 50 -7.87 -0.34 -0.03
C VAL A 50 -9.32 -0.67 0.26
N THR A 51 -10.00 -1.20 -0.75
CA THR A 51 -11.38 -1.67 -0.65
C THR A 51 -11.42 -3.17 -0.85
N VAL A 52 -11.89 -3.88 0.18
CA VAL A 52 -12.03 -5.34 0.19
C VAL A 52 -13.50 -5.67 0.06
N THR A 53 -13.85 -6.43 -0.98
CA THR A 53 -15.24 -6.84 -1.24
C THR A 53 -15.36 -8.37 -1.18
N GLY A 54 -16.28 -8.90 -0.38
CA GLY A 54 -16.57 -10.33 -0.30
C GLY A 54 -17.96 -10.66 -0.83
N SER A 55 -18.17 -11.88 -1.34
CA SER A 55 -19.48 -12.32 -1.86
C SER A 55 -20.57 -12.41 -0.79
N ASN A 56 -20.20 -12.49 0.50
CA ASN A 56 -21.11 -12.58 1.66
C ASN A 56 -20.53 -11.92 2.93
N GLN A 57 -19.51 -11.06 2.78
CA GLN A 57 -18.90 -10.33 3.90
C GLN A 57 -18.93 -8.84 3.54
N GLY A 58 -19.25 -7.99 4.52
CA GLY A 58 -19.32 -6.55 4.32
C GLY A 58 -18.03 -6.02 3.72
N CYS A 59 -18.15 -4.99 2.87
CA CYS A 59 -16.99 -4.34 2.29
C CYS A 59 -16.24 -3.60 3.40
N SER A 60 -14.93 -3.81 3.53
CA SER A 60 -14.07 -2.95 4.34
C SER A 60 -13.31 -2.01 3.42
N GLN A 61 -13.29 -0.72 3.77
CA GLN A 61 -12.51 0.31 3.11
C GLN A 61 -11.55 0.90 4.15
N HIS A 62 -10.29 1.08 3.77
CA HIS A 62 -9.28 1.68 4.64
C HIS A 62 -8.36 2.62 3.88
N ASP A 63 -8.13 3.79 4.46
CA ASP A 63 -7.33 4.87 3.85
C ASP A 63 -6.00 5.02 4.59
N PHE A 64 -4.90 4.65 3.94
CA PHE A 64 -3.56 4.88 4.46
C PHE A 64 -2.99 6.18 3.91
N LYS A 65 -2.76 7.18 4.77
CA LYS A 65 -2.09 8.42 4.37
C LYS A 65 -0.57 8.22 4.31
N VAL A 66 -0.03 8.06 3.11
CA VAL A 66 1.39 7.78 2.84
C VAL A 66 2.23 9.04 2.99
N GLN A 67 1.91 10.05 2.19
CA GLN A 67 2.56 11.37 2.12
C GLN A 67 4.09 11.30 2.00
N GLN A 68 4.60 10.35 1.21
CA GLN A 68 6.03 10.06 1.12
C GLN A 68 6.50 9.91 -0.32
N TRP A 69 7.71 10.37 -0.60
CA TRP A 69 8.44 10.02 -1.81
C TRP A 69 8.98 8.59 -1.74
N LEU A 70 8.75 7.84 -2.82
CA LEU A 70 9.33 6.53 -3.09
C LEU A 70 10.38 6.72 -4.18
N SER A 71 11.58 7.08 -3.73
CA SER A 71 12.64 7.63 -4.58
C SER A 71 13.99 7.48 -3.88
N THR A 72 15.08 7.40 -4.64
CA THR A 72 16.47 7.43 -4.12
C THR A 72 17.05 8.84 -4.07
N ASP A 73 16.50 9.77 -4.85
CA ASP A 73 16.96 11.15 -5.00
C ASP A 73 16.23 12.16 -4.09
N ARG A 74 15.01 11.85 -3.63
CA ARG A 74 14.20 12.72 -2.76
C ARG A 74 14.06 12.16 -1.35
N PRO A 75 14.11 12.98 -0.29
CA PRO A 75 13.87 12.54 1.09
C PRO A 75 12.52 11.82 1.24
N PRO A 76 12.46 10.67 1.95
CA PRO A 76 13.49 10.08 2.82
C PRO A 76 14.55 9.22 2.11
N LYS A 77 14.62 9.23 0.77
CA LYS A 77 15.51 8.40 -0.06
C LYS A 77 15.25 6.90 0.11
N GLN A 78 13.98 6.55 0.27
CA GLN A 78 13.52 5.18 0.44
C GLN A 78 12.61 4.83 -0.74
N LEU A 79 12.76 3.61 -1.25
CA LEU A 79 11.86 3.04 -2.25
C LEU A 79 10.70 2.27 -1.62
N TYR A 80 10.50 2.39 -0.31
CA TYR A 80 9.40 1.77 0.41
C TYR A 80 8.77 2.75 1.41
N ALA A 81 7.50 2.53 1.72
CA ALA A 81 6.75 3.22 2.76
C ALA A 81 5.93 2.18 3.51
N THR A 82 6.03 2.20 4.84
CA THR A 82 5.25 1.33 5.71
C THR A 82 4.32 2.18 6.57
N LYS A 83 3.02 1.86 6.54
CA LYS A 83 2.04 2.43 7.47
C LYS A 83 1.50 1.32 8.34
N ASN A 84 1.85 1.39 9.62
CA ASN A 84 1.35 0.49 10.63
C ASN A 84 0.39 1.26 11.53
N GLU A 85 -0.89 1.10 11.24
CA GLU A 85 -2.04 1.60 11.99
C GLU A 85 -2.69 0.49 12.81
N CYS A 86 -2.04 -0.69 12.89
CA CYS A 86 -2.46 -1.72 13.80
C CYS A 86 -2.30 -1.15 15.20
N LEU A 87 -3.42 -0.96 15.88
CA LEU A 87 -3.43 -0.68 17.30
C LEU A 87 -2.77 -1.89 17.98
N LEU A 88 -1.49 -1.78 18.27
CA LEU A 88 -0.94 -2.47 19.43
C LEU A 88 -1.76 -1.89 20.58
N GLU A 89 -2.59 -2.73 21.21
CA GLU A 89 -3.35 -2.34 22.39
C GLU A 89 -2.46 -1.45 23.27
N LYS A 90 -2.92 -0.22 23.51
CA LYS A 90 -2.25 0.71 24.42
C LYS A 90 -2.41 0.20 25.85
N ASP A 91 -1.74 -0.89 26.19
CA ASP A 91 -1.47 -1.32 27.55
C ASP A 91 -0.27 -2.29 27.51
N GLY A 92 0.91 -1.79 27.91
CA GLY A 92 2.04 -2.59 28.37
C GLY A 92 2.58 -3.70 27.46
N PHE A 93 3.61 -3.37 26.66
CA PHE A 93 4.75 -4.23 26.33
C PHE A 93 4.50 -5.69 25.87
N THR A 94 4.71 -5.97 24.58
CA THR A 94 5.78 -6.91 24.13
C THR A 94 5.97 -6.80 22.61
N VAL A 95 7.21 -6.56 22.19
CA VAL A 95 7.62 -6.61 20.78
C VAL A 95 7.70 -8.09 20.37
N THR A 96 6.69 -8.57 19.63
CA THR A 96 6.80 -9.86 18.94
C THR A 96 7.09 -9.61 17.47
N ARG A 97 8.38 -9.68 17.13
CA ARG A 97 8.91 -9.63 15.76
C ARG A 97 8.28 -10.76 14.93
N PHE A 98 7.44 -10.44 13.96
CA PHE A 98 7.00 -11.40 12.93
C PHE A 98 7.81 -11.18 11.64
N LEU A 99 8.54 -12.23 11.24
CA LEU A 99 9.26 -12.37 9.97
C LEU A 99 8.29 -12.44 8.77
N PRO A 100 8.76 -12.21 7.52
CA PRO A 100 7.93 -11.73 6.42
C PRO A 100 7.06 -12.85 5.82
N ALA A 101 5.77 -12.58 5.65
CA ALA A 101 4.90 -13.45 4.86
C ALA A 101 5.11 -13.20 3.36
N THR A 102 5.82 -14.14 2.72
CA THR A 102 5.82 -14.35 1.27
C THR A 102 4.43 -14.84 0.81
N GLY A 103 3.70 -14.06 0.00
CA GLY A 103 2.43 -14.49 -0.61
C GLY A 103 1.68 -13.36 -1.35
N PRO A 104 0.83 -13.65 -2.37
CA PRO A 104 0.56 -12.72 -3.47
C PRO A 104 -0.44 -11.59 -3.15
N ARG A 105 0.13 -10.38 -3.21
CA ARG A 105 -0.34 -9.06 -3.69
C ARG A 105 -1.84 -8.75 -3.67
N GLU A 106 -2.14 -7.86 -2.74
CA GLU A 106 -3.39 -7.15 -2.45
C GLU A 106 -3.67 -5.99 -3.42
N LEU A 107 -4.93 -5.57 -3.41
CA LEU A 107 -5.53 -4.50 -4.19
C LEU A 107 -5.14 -3.16 -3.55
N VAL A 108 -4.28 -2.37 -4.18
CA VAL A 108 -3.78 -1.10 -3.64
C VAL A 108 -4.23 -0.01 -4.59
N MET A 109 -5.19 0.84 -4.24
CA MET A 109 -5.45 2.07 -5.02
C MET A 109 -4.43 3.10 -4.59
N VAL A 110 -3.73 3.71 -5.53
CA VAL A 110 -2.61 4.61 -5.25
C VAL A 110 -2.90 5.96 -5.89
N GLU A 111 -2.95 7.03 -5.10
CA GLU A 111 -3.03 8.40 -5.61
C GLU A 111 -1.71 9.17 -5.39
N ARG A 112 -1.35 9.99 -6.38
CA ARG A 112 -0.23 10.94 -6.33
C ARG A 112 -0.73 12.39 -6.41
N GLY A 113 -0.50 13.14 -5.34
CA GLY A 113 -0.53 14.61 -5.32
C GLY A 113 0.63 15.28 -6.04
#